data_AF-A0AAU0Y2E3-F1
#
_entry.id   AF-A0AAU0Y2E3-F1
#
_cell.length_a   1.000
_cell.length_b   1.000
_cell.length_c   1.000
_cell.angle_alpha   90.00
_cell.angle_beta   90.00
_cell.angle_gamma   90.00
#
_symmetry.space_group_name_H-M   'P 1'
#
loop_
_entity.id
_entity.type
_entity.pdbx_description
1 polymer ?
#
loop_
_entity_poly.entity_id
_entity_poly.type
_entity_poly.pdbx_seq_one_letter_code
_entity_poly.pdbx_strand_id
1 'polypeptide(L)'
;MGGPRTVWEIDVPIEHRLDMSREGHHVFTGLAENAGEAVAAALRACQIARLHAMSGRPIPVGSSRVDWSARGLRSGWVLRWDRAEIKQIVR
;
A
#
# COMPACT_ATOMS: atom_id res chain seq x y z
N MET A 1 17.88 17.95 -6.63
CA MET A 1 16.78 18.72 -6.02
C MET A 1 15.52 17.90 -6.21
N GLY A 2 14.96 17.35 -5.14
CA GLY A 2 13.68 16.61 -5.21
C GLY A 2 12.56 17.59 -5.48
N GLY A 3 11.63 17.23 -6.36
CA GLY A 3 10.46 18.05 -6.66
C GLY A 3 9.55 18.20 -5.43
N PRO A 4 8.55 19.10 -5.47
CA PRO A 4 7.55 19.17 -4.42
C PRO A 4 6.84 17.81 -4.28
N ARG A 5 6.90 17.23 -3.08
CA ARG A 5 6.19 15.99 -2.78
C ARG A 5 4.72 16.31 -2.49
N THR A 6 3.84 15.56 -3.13
CA THR A 6 2.39 15.65 -2.91
C THR A 6 1.89 14.36 -2.28
N VAL A 7 0.70 14.40 -1.69
CA VAL A 7 0.08 13.20 -1.12
C VAL A 7 -0.50 12.39 -2.26
N TRP A 8 -0.19 11.11 -2.28
CA TRP A 8 -0.75 10.14 -3.21
C TRP A 8 -1.53 9.10 -2.44
N GLU A 9 -2.63 8.66 -3.02
CA GLU A 9 -3.44 7.55 -2.58
C GLU A 9 -3.42 6.48 -3.66
N ILE A 10 -3.13 5.24 -3.27
CA ILE A 10 -3.16 4.08 -4.15
C ILE A 10 -4.16 3.10 -3.56
N ASP A 11 -5.30 3.03 -4.20
CA ASP A 11 -6.33 2.07 -3.89
C ASP A 11 -6.02 0.77 -4.63
N VAL A 12 -5.83 -0.32 -3.90
CA VAL A 12 -5.54 -1.63 -4.47
C VAL A 12 -6.65 -2.60 -4.07
N PRO A 13 -7.42 -3.14 -5.04
CA PRO A 13 -8.39 -4.18 -4.74
C PRO A 13 -7.72 -5.40 -4.10
N ILE A 14 -8.37 -5.97 -3.10
CA ILE A 14 -7.95 -7.19 -2.41
C ILE A 14 -9.03 -8.25 -2.47
N GLU A 15 -8.59 -9.50 -2.67
CA GLU A 15 -9.47 -10.67 -2.68
C GLU A 15 -8.94 -11.73 -1.71
N HIS A 16 -9.85 -12.47 -1.07
CA HIS A 16 -9.45 -13.57 -0.20
C HIS A 16 -9.13 -14.82 -1.04
N ARG A 17 -7.93 -15.39 -0.85
CA ARG A 17 -7.39 -16.51 -1.63
C ARG A 17 -8.29 -17.75 -1.62
N LEU A 18 -8.99 -18.01 -0.51
CA LEU A 18 -9.84 -19.19 -0.35
C LEU A 18 -11.33 -18.90 -0.50
N ASP A 19 -11.70 -17.63 -0.61
CA ASP A 19 -13.10 -17.21 -0.67
C ASP A 19 -13.24 -16.04 -1.63
N MET A 20 -13.54 -16.35 -2.90
CA MET A 20 -13.68 -15.34 -3.95
C MET A 20 -14.91 -14.44 -3.76
N SER A 21 -15.80 -14.73 -2.80
CA SER A 21 -16.90 -13.82 -2.45
C SER A 21 -16.46 -12.66 -1.55
N ARG A 22 -15.24 -12.74 -0.98
CA ARG A 22 -14.68 -11.72 -0.09
C ARG A 22 -13.73 -10.82 -0.85
N GLU A 23 -14.25 -9.66 -1.21
CA GLU A 23 -13.52 -8.57 -1.85
C GLU A 23 -13.39 -7.37 -0.90
N GLY A 24 -12.43 -6.50 -1.18
CA GLY A 24 -12.22 -5.25 -0.46
C GLY A 24 -11.18 -4.39 -1.14
N HIS A 25 -10.79 -3.30 -0.48
CA HIS A 25 -9.77 -2.38 -0.98
C HIS A 25 -8.72 -2.12 0.10
N HIS A 26 -7.45 -2.12 -0.31
CA HIS A 26 -6.34 -1.69 0.53
C HIS A 26 -5.84 -0.35 0.02
N VAL A 27 -6.01 0.67 0.84
CA VAL A 27 -5.61 2.03 0.51
C VAL A 27 -4.21 2.30 1.09
N PHE A 28 -3.26 2.58 0.22
CA PHE A 28 -1.95 3.10 0.58
C PHE A 28 -1.97 4.62 0.43
N THR A 29 -1.46 5.35 1.42
CA THR A 29 -1.34 6.80 1.34
C THR A 29 0.08 7.20 1.70
N GLY A 30 0.69 8.10 0.93
CA GLY A 30 2.00 8.63 1.26
C GLY A 30 2.49 9.77 0.38
N LEU A 31 3.60 10.39 0.79
CA LEU A 31 4.25 11.43 0.00
C LEU A 31 5.09 10.83 -1.13
N ALA A 32 4.98 11.41 -2.32
CA ALA A 32 5.83 11.11 -3.48
C ALA A 32 5.92 12.31 -4.43
N GLU A 33 6.99 12.37 -5.22
CA GLU A 33 7.20 13.41 -6.23
C GLU A 33 6.38 13.15 -7.49
N ASN A 34 6.06 11.89 -7.77
CA ASN A 34 5.24 11.47 -8.92
C ASN A 34 4.57 10.11 -8.67
N ALA A 35 3.66 9.74 -9.57
CA ALA A 35 2.91 8.48 -9.49
C ALA A 35 3.81 7.22 -9.46
N GLY A 36 4.90 7.21 -10.24
CA GLY A 36 5.81 6.06 -10.29
C GLY A 36 6.55 5.85 -8.97
N GLU A 37 7.01 6.92 -8.34
CA GLU A 37 7.62 6.86 -7.01
C GLU A 37 6.60 6.43 -5.95
N ALA A 38 5.36 6.91 -6.04
CA ALA A 38 4.27 6.52 -5.15
C ALA A 38 4.03 5.00 -5.21
N VAL A 39 3.88 4.44 -6.41
CA VAL A 39 3.70 3.00 -6.62
C VAL A 39 4.90 2.21 -6.10
N ALA A 40 6.12 2.65 -6.42
CA ALA A 40 7.33 1.97 -5.96
C ALA A 40 7.43 1.97 -4.42
N ALA A 41 7.05 3.06 -3.77
CA ALA A 41 7.04 3.17 -2.32
C ALA A 41 5.96 2.29 -1.67
N ALA A 42 4.75 2.24 -2.23
CA ALA A 42 3.68 1.36 -1.77
C ALA A 42 4.05 -0.13 -1.92
N LEU A 43 4.64 -0.52 -3.05
CA LEU A 43 5.14 -1.88 -3.27
C LEU A 43 6.22 -2.27 -2.26
N ARG A 44 7.17 -1.38 -1.96
CA ARG A 44 8.18 -1.61 -0.92
C ARG A 44 7.54 -1.80 0.45
N ALA A 45 6.59 -0.96 0.83
CA ALA A 45 5.86 -1.10 2.09
C ALA A 45 5.13 -2.45 2.18
N CYS A 46 4.52 -2.90 1.08
CA CYS A 46 3.88 -4.22 0.99
C CYS A 46 4.89 -5.36 1.14
N GLN A 47 6.06 -5.28 0.51
CA GLN A 47 7.12 -6.29 0.63
C GLN A 47 7.62 -6.40 2.06
N ILE A 48 7.90 -5.26 2.71
CA ILE A 48 8.34 -5.21 4.12
C ILE A 48 7.27 -5.82 5.03
N ALA A 49 6.00 -5.44 4.86
CA ALA A 49 4.91 -6.01 5.65
C ALA A 49 4.79 -7.53 5.46
N ARG A 50 4.98 -8.03 4.23
CA ARG A 50 4.95 -9.47 3.93
C ARG A 50 6.11 -10.21 4.60
N LEU A 51 7.33 -9.65 4.59
CA LEU A 51 8.48 -10.22 5.29
C LEU A 51 8.26 -10.29 6.80
N HIS A 52 7.70 -9.23 7.38
CA HIS A 52 7.33 -9.20 8.80
C HIS A 52 6.27 -10.26 9.12
N ALA A 53 5.19 -10.32 8.34
CA ALA A 53 4.13 -11.30 8.51
C ALA A 53 4.66 -12.75 8.39
N MET A 54 5.53 -13.04 7.42
CA MET A 54 6.17 -14.35 7.26
C MET A 54 7.08 -14.71 8.44
N SER A 55 7.66 -13.70 9.09
CA SER A 55 8.54 -13.86 10.26
C SER A 55 7.76 -13.83 11.59
N GLY A 56 6.43 -13.80 11.57
CA GLY A 56 5.59 -13.65 12.76
C GLY A 56 5.80 -12.33 13.52
N ARG A 57 6.40 -11.32 12.88
CA ARG A 57 6.67 -10.01 13.46
C ARG A 57 5.53 -9.04 13.16
N PRO A 58 5.28 -8.06 14.04
CA PRO A 58 4.33 -6.98 13.77
C PRO A 58 4.70 -6.24 12.48
N ILE A 59 3.70 -5.92 11.65
CA ILE A 59 3.89 -5.09 10.46
C ILE A 59 4.31 -3.68 10.90
N PRO A 60 5.37 -3.08 10.31
CA PRO A 60 5.82 -1.75 10.67
C PRO A 60 4.70 -0.71 10.47
N VAL A 61 4.56 0.13 11.48
CA VAL A 61 3.69 1.30 11.44
C VAL A 61 4.53 2.47 10.94
N GLY A 62 4.10 3.14 9.87
CA GLY A 62 4.70 4.42 9.48
C GLY A 62 4.61 5.41 10.63
N SER A 63 5.66 6.22 10.85
CA SER A 63 5.69 7.19 11.94
C SER A 63 4.82 8.42 11.65
N SER A 64 4.39 8.60 10.40
CA SER A 64 3.47 9.63 9.95
C SER A 64 2.30 9.06 9.13
N ARG A 65 1.21 9.83 9.02
CA ARG A 65 0.06 9.52 8.14
C ARG A 65 0.42 9.51 6.65
N VAL A 66 1.58 10.07 6.30
CA VAL A 66 2.08 10.10 4.93
C VAL A 66 3.23 9.12 4.68
N ASP A 67 3.48 8.22 5.62
CA ASP A 67 4.43 7.14 5.43
C ASP A 67 3.73 5.94 4.82
N TRP A 68 4.30 5.44 3.73
CA TRP A 68 3.86 4.23 3.07
C TRP A 68 3.86 3.05 4.05
N SER A 69 2.67 2.54 4.38
CA SER A 69 2.51 1.39 5.28
C SER A 69 1.43 0.44 4.77
N ALA A 70 1.63 -0.85 4.97
CA ALA A 70 0.68 -1.89 4.55
C ALA A 70 0.02 -2.56 5.77
N ARG A 71 -0.37 -1.77 6.78
CA ARG A 71 -0.90 -2.31 8.05
C ARG A 71 -2.17 -3.15 7.87
N GLY A 72 -2.95 -2.89 6.83
CA GLY A 72 -4.12 -3.68 6.48
C GLY A 72 -3.81 -5.02 5.80
N LEU A 73 -2.53 -5.36 5.58
CA LEU A 73 -2.15 -6.62 4.93
C LEU A 73 -2.43 -7.78 5.90
N ARG A 74 -3.37 -8.63 5.52
CA ARG A 74 -3.78 -9.79 6.29
C ARG A 74 -3.37 -11.07 5.56
N SER A 75 -3.06 -12.12 6.32
CA SER A 75 -2.84 -13.44 5.75
C SER A 75 -4.09 -13.89 4.96
N GLY A 76 -3.87 -14.57 3.83
CA GLY A 76 -4.95 -15.04 2.98
C GLY A 76 -5.53 -14.01 2.01
N TRP A 77 -5.16 -12.72 2.10
CA TRP A 77 -5.59 -11.71 1.13
C TRP A 77 -4.53 -11.47 0.06
N VAL A 78 -4.96 -11.29 -1.19
CA VAL A 78 -4.12 -11.03 -2.36
C VAL A 78 -4.41 -9.63 -2.88
N LEU A 79 -3.35 -8.83 -3.04
CA LEU A 79 -3.41 -7.48 -3.63
C LEU A 79 -3.38 -7.57 -5.15
N ARG A 80 -4.41 -7.04 -5.80
CA ARG A 80 -4.57 -6.96 -7.26
C ARG A 80 -4.00 -5.64 -7.77
N TRP A 81 -2.67 -5.55 -7.76
CA TRP A 81 -1.94 -4.39 -8.27
C TRP A 81 -2.22 -4.11 -9.76
N ASP A 82 -2.64 -5.13 -10.52
CA ASP A 82 -3.13 -5.01 -11.90
C ASP A 82 -4.38 -4.13 -12.03
N ARG A 83 -5.11 -3.93 -10.93
CA ARG A 83 -6.34 -3.13 -10.85
C ARG A 83 -6.20 -1.92 -9.93
N ALA A 84 -4.97 -1.54 -9.57
CA ALA A 84 -4.73 -0.45 -8.65
C ALA A 84 -5.11 0.91 -9.27
N GLU A 85 -5.79 1.75 -8.50
CA GLU A 85 -6.13 3.12 -8.87
C GLU A 85 -5.19 4.08 -8.13
N ILE A 86 -4.55 4.99 -8.87
CA ILE A 86 -3.55 5.93 -8.34
C ILE A 86 -4.12 7.34 -8.42
N LYS A 87 -4.26 7.99 -7.26
CA LYS A 87 -4.84 9.31 -7.10
C LYS A 87 -3.82 10.27 -6.48
N GLN A 88 -3.62 11.41 -7.11
CA GLN A 88 -2.93 12.52 -6.46
C GLN A 88 -3.95 13.28 -5.60
N ILE A 89 -3.71 13.36 -4.30
CA ILE A 89 -4.51 14.17 -3.39
C ILE A 89 -3.88 15.55 -3.31
N VAL A 90 -4.50 16.51 -4.01
CA VAL A 90 -4.21 17.93 -3.83
C VAL A 90 -5.02 18.40 -2.64
N ARG A 91 -4.34 18.81 -1.56
CA ARG A 91 -4.97 19.54 -0.45
C ARG A 91 -4.67 21.02 -0.59
#